data_AF-A0A0Q7VR09-F1
#
_entry.id   AF-A0A0Q7VR09-F1
#
_cell.length_a   1.000
_cell.length_b   1.000
_cell.length_c   1.000
_cell.angle_alpha   90.00
_cell.angle_beta   90.00
_cell.angle_gamma   90.00
#
_symmetry.space_group_name_H-M   'P 1'
#
loop_
_entity.id
_entity.type
_entity.pdbx_description
1 polymer ?
#
loop_
_entity_poly.entity_id
_entity_poly.type
_entity_poly.pdbx_seq_one_letter_code
_entity_poly.pdbx_strand_id
1 'polypeptide(L)'
;MSTTFTWSARLADAAGAPVAGMALEVQLFDLQANAWTTRSTAKTGADGRAKGSGTIEDDTLPLAPAFRLVESAAIMSVSPAIARAARGGSLVVDFGQVQHLAAVERFAQPRTFATAGLRGETLMVGGVAASETPSTVTRDLAERDTLIANQTRVLAERDAEIANLRDLAVKADLATARAQTAEETVQTLSIRLAQSDKDLVQRDAEIANLRDVVAKADVAVARAQTAEEAAQALSTRLAQRDKDLAERDGLLADRARVIDDQETVIAGLRATVAQQEQAIAAATVRPAVGGKAVGMVDLATTVASQLDDAQTTLKPRGFSLGAIQVTAKAVLQDDGGRLELLGKEDLKTVPPGALSDIRMEFLPGETASAEGGPRVPDVSQLTENAARRVLASVGLTLDASVGPLALNPAVAPGQAMVQSPVAGAVSGRGARVLVIFAADVKKET
;
A
#
# COMPACT_ATOMS: atom_id res chain seq x y z
N MET A 1 17.00 33.33 -5.41
CA MET A 1 17.93 32.80 -4.40
C MET A 1 19.35 33.08 -4.86
N SER A 2 20.35 33.13 -3.96
CA SER A 2 21.75 33.30 -4.34
C SER A 2 22.58 32.13 -3.81
N THR A 3 23.47 31.60 -4.65
CA THR A 3 24.38 30.52 -4.28
C THR A 3 25.71 31.13 -3.86
N THR A 4 26.16 30.86 -2.64
CA THR A 4 27.49 31.28 -2.19
C THR A 4 28.57 30.37 -2.77
N PHE A 5 29.76 30.93 -3.00
CA PHE A 5 30.94 30.15 -3.33
C PHE A 5 32.18 30.63 -2.57
N THR A 6 33.12 29.72 -2.35
CA THR A 6 34.47 29.99 -1.89
C THR A 6 35.47 29.53 -2.93
N TRP A 7 36.63 30.17 -2.99
CA TRP A 7 37.68 29.79 -3.93
C TRP A 7 39.08 29.81 -3.34
N SER A 8 39.97 29.02 -3.95
CA SER A 8 41.41 29.01 -3.63
C SER A 8 42.28 28.90 -4.88
N ALA A 9 43.47 29.48 -4.81
CA ALA A 9 44.53 29.33 -5.81
C ALA A 9 45.90 29.41 -5.13
N ARG A 10 46.92 28.74 -5.68
CA ARG A 10 48.33 28.90 -5.30
C ARG A 10 49.12 29.38 -6.51
N LEU A 11 49.73 30.54 -6.41
CA LEU A 11 50.60 31.09 -7.44
C LEU A 11 52.06 30.67 -7.16
N ALA A 12 52.69 30.10 -8.17
CA ALA A 12 54.11 29.72 -8.12
C ALA A 12 54.84 30.26 -9.36
N ASP A 13 56.11 30.58 -9.25
CA ASP A 13 56.94 30.94 -10.40
C ASP A 13 57.36 29.71 -11.22
N ALA A 14 58.16 29.92 -12.27
CA ALA A 14 58.66 28.84 -13.12
C ALA A 14 59.55 27.82 -12.37
N ALA A 15 60.11 28.19 -11.21
CA ALA A 15 60.89 27.32 -10.34
C ALA A 15 60.05 26.66 -9.24
N GLY A 16 58.75 26.94 -9.17
CA GLY A 16 57.83 26.41 -8.17
C GLY A 16 57.84 27.18 -6.83
N ALA A 17 58.55 28.31 -6.74
CA ALA A 17 58.58 29.15 -5.55
C ALA A 17 57.31 30.00 -5.43
N PRO A 18 56.79 30.26 -4.21
CA PRO A 18 55.54 30.99 -4.02
C PRO A 18 55.67 32.46 -4.44
N VAL A 19 54.67 32.97 -5.17
CA VAL A 19 54.61 34.38 -5.59
C VAL A 19 53.62 35.15 -4.71
N ALA A 20 54.12 36.08 -3.91
CA ALA A 20 53.34 36.85 -2.93
C ALA A 20 52.94 38.24 -3.45
N GLY A 21 51.83 38.79 -2.93
CA GLY A 21 51.37 40.16 -3.19
C GLY A 21 50.61 40.38 -4.49
N MET A 22 50.40 39.33 -5.30
CA MET A 22 49.74 39.43 -6.61
C MET A 22 48.23 39.51 -6.43
N ALA A 23 47.58 40.44 -7.13
CA ALA A 23 46.12 40.60 -7.10
C ALA A 23 45.47 39.65 -8.11
N LEU A 24 44.66 38.73 -7.59
CA LEU A 24 43.91 37.76 -8.37
C LEU A 24 42.42 38.09 -8.35
N GLU A 25 41.79 37.95 -9.51
CA GLU A 25 40.35 38.13 -9.69
C GLU A 25 39.72 36.83 -10.15
N VAL A 26 38.61 36.45 -9.51
CA VAL A 26 37.74 35.37 -9.99
C VAL A 26 36.57 35.99 -10.74
N GLN A 27 36.45 35.61 -12.01
CA GLN A 27 35.39 36.05 -12.88
C GLN A 27 34.41 34.92 -13.17
N LEU A 28 33.13 35.25 -13.21
CA LEU A 28 32.03 34.39 -13.58
C LEU A 28 31.49 34.84 -14.94
N PHE A 29 31.19 33.89 -15.82
CA PHE A 29 30.53 34.21 -17.08
C PHE A 29 29.03 34.48 -16.83
N ASP A 30 28.61 35.69 -17.16
CA ASP A 30 27.21 36.11 -17.09
C ASP A 30 26.53 35.87 -18.44
N LEU A 31 25.52 34.99 -18.46
CA LEU A 31 24.78 34.63 -19.66
C LEU A 31 23.89 35.76 -20.17
N GLN A 32 23.37 36.62 -19.29
CA GLN A 32 22.52 37.75 -19.69
C GLN A 32 23.35 38.86 -20.32
N ALA A 33 24.51 39.15 -19.72
CA ALA A 33 25.43 40.17 -20.23
C ALA A 33 26.35 39.66 -21.35
N ASN A 34 26.38 38.34 -21.60
CA ASN A 34 27.33 37.67 -22.49
C ASN A 34 28.78 38.11 -22.25
N ALA A 35 29.14 38.28 -20.98
CA ALA A 35 30.39 38.91 -20.56
C ALA A 35 30.92 38.28 -19.26
N TRP A 36 32.23 38.40 -19.06
CA TRP A 36 32.87 37.98 -17.82
C TRP A 36 32.79 39.09 -16.77
N THR A 37 32.28 38.76 -15.59
CA THR A 37 32.11 39.71 -14.48
C THR A 37 32.96 39.31 -13.29
N THR A 38 33.72 40.25 -12.71
CA THR A 38 34.51 39.99 -11.49
C THR A 38 33.58 39.82 -10.29
N ARG A 39 33.67 38.67 -9.62
CA ARG A 39 32.82 38.31 -8.47
C ARG A 39 33.58 38.24 -7.15
N SER A 40 34.90 38.12 -7.19
CA SER A 40 35.75 38.10 -5.98
C SER A 40 37.18 38.48 -6.32
N THR A 41 37.86 39.18 -5.41
CA THR A 41 39.27 39.57 -5.56
C THR A 41 40.05 39.24 -4.28
N ALA A 42 41.29 38.77 -4.42
CA ALA A 42 42.18 38.52 -3.28
C ALA A 42 43.65 38.66 -3.70
N LYS A 43 44.52 38.96 -2.73
CA LYS A 43 45.97 38.98 -2.93
C LYS A 43 46.61 37.68 -2.49
N THR A 44 47.66 37.23 -3.17
CA THR A 44 48.46 36.09 -2.72
C THR A 44 49.24 36.43 -1.45
N GLY A 45 49.21 35.53 -0.46
CA GLY A 45 50.00 35.62 0.76
C GLY A 45 51.47 35.25 0.55
N ALA A 46 52.26 35.28 1.62
CA ALA A 46 53.69 34.90 1.60
C ALA A 46 53.93 33.43 1.17
N ASP A 47 52.92 32.57 1.30
CA ASP A 47 52.93 31.18 0.86
C ASP A 47 52.42 30.97 -0.58
N GLY A 48 52.19 32.08 -1.30
CA GLY A 48 51.67 32.10 -2.67
C GLY A 48 50.18 31.77 -2.77
N ARG A 49 49.48 31.57 -1.65
CA ARG A 49 48.05 31.21 -1.67
C ARG A 49 47.15 32.43 -1.64
N ALA A 50 46.08 32.39 -2.42
CA ALA A 50 44.96 33.32 -2.35
C ALA A 50 43.68 32.54 -2.07
N LYS A 51 42.79 33.13 -1.27
CA LYS A 51 41.46 32.60 -0.99
C LYS A 51 40.46 33.75 -0.98
N GLY A 52 39.25 33.48 -1.43
CA GLY A 52 38.16 34.44 -1.36
C GLY A 52 36.80 33.77 -1.40
N SER A 53 35.76 34.60 -1.39
CA SER A 53 34.37 34.16 -1.49
C SER A 53 33.56 35.13 -2.33
N GLY A 54 32.41 34.68 -2.81
CA GLY A 54 31.46 35.48 -3.57
C GLY A 54 30.08 34.83 -3.63
N THR A 55 29.18 35.45 -4.38
CA THR A 55 27.81 34.98 -4.58
C THR A 55 27.46 34.93 -6.06
N ILE A 56 26.63 33.95 -6.42
CA ILE A 56 26.06 33.71 -7.74
C ILE A 56 24.56 34.00 -7.65
N GLU A 57 24.05 34.81 -8.56
CA GLU A 57 22.61 35.13 -8.63
C GLU A 57 21.86 34.03 -9.40
N ASP A 58 20.64 33.70 -8.96
CA ASP A 58 19.84 32.53 -9.43
C ASP A 58 19.65 32.46 -10.96
N ASP A 59 19.59 33.61 -11.63
CA ASP A 59 19.33 33.70 -13.07
C ASP A 59 20.48 33.18 -13.95
N THR A 60 21.60 32.78 -13.35
CA THR A 60 22.76 32.19 -14.04
C THR A 60 22.81 30.65 -13.96
N LEU A 61 21.84 30.00 -13.28
CA LEU A 61 21.94 28.60 -12.85
C LEU A 61 21.25 27.49 -13.69
N PRO A 62 20.67 27.68 -14.91
CA PRO A 62 20.27 26.51 -15.70
C PRO A 62 21.46 25.75 -16.32
N LEU A 63 22.68 26.31 -16.24
CA LEU A 63 23.93 25.74 -16.76
C LEU A 63 25.02 25.77 -15.69
N ALA A 64 26.00 24.86 -15.78
CA ALA A 64 27.14 24.84 -14.84
C ALA A 64 27.92 26.17 -14.89
N PRO A 65 28.12 26.88 -13.77
CA PRO A 65 28.75 28.19 -13.76
C PRO A 65 30.22 28.10 -14.24
N ALA A 66 30.57 28.91 -15.23
CA ALA A 66 31.92 28.97 -15.78
C ALA A 66 32.78 29.99 -15.01
N PHE A 67 33.86 29.53 -14.41
CA PHE A 67 34.79 30.35 -13.63
C PHE A 67 36.14 30.48 -14.32
N ARG A 68 36.76 31.66 -14.20
CA ARG A 68 38.16 31.86 -14.58
C ARG A 68 38.90 32.70 -13.55
N LEU A 69 40.19 32.44 -13.42
CA LEU A 69 41.14 33.21 -12.63
C LEU A 69 41.90 34.16 -13.55
N VAL A 70 41.99 35.43 -13.17
CA VAL A 70 42.59 36.49 -13.97
C VAL A 70 43.54 37.30 -13.09
N GLU A 71 44.63 37.76 -13.70
CA GLU A 71 45.55 38.74 -13.13
C GLU A 71 45.71 39.89 -14.13
N SER A 72 45.37 41.13 -13.74
CA SER A 72 45.59 42.32 -14.58
C SER A 72 45.12 42.16 -16.04
N ALA A 73 43.96 41.53 -16.24
CA ALA A 73 43.34 41.12 -17.52
C ALA A 73 43.95 39.89 -18.24
N ALA A 74 45.07 39.33 -17.79
CA ALA A 74 45.61 38.06 -18.28
C ALA A 74 44.86 36.88 -17.66
N ILE A 75 44.39 35.95 -18.50
CA ILE A 75 43.70 34.73 -18.04
C ILE A 75 44.76 33.74 -17.55
N MET A 76 44.67 33.39 -16.27
CA MET A 76 45.62 32.55 -15.56
C MET A 76 45.15 31.09 -15.51
N SER A 77 43.85 30.87 -15.35
CA SER A 77 43.24 29.53 -15.35
C SER A 77 41.76 29.62 -15.72
N VAL A 78 41.26 28.63 -16.47
CA VAL A 78 39.85 28.53 -16.93
C VAL A 78 39.18 27.23 -16.52
N SER A 79 39.87 26.39 -15.73
CA SER A 79 39.39 25.04 -15.40
C SER A 79 39.62 24.75 -13.92
N PRO A 80 38.87 25.41 -13.01
CA PRO A 80 38.91 25.04 -11.61
C PRO A 80 38.22 23.71 -11.37
N ALA A 81 38.66 23.01 -10.32
CA ALA A 81 37.89 21.93 -9.72
C ALA A 81 36.72 22.53 -8.94
N ILE A 82 35.49 22.15 -9.29
CA ILE A 82 34.27 22.64 -8.64
C ILE A 82 33.65 21.49 -7.85
N ALA A 83 33.46 21.70 -6.55
CA ALA A 83 32.79 20.75 -5.66
C ALA A 83 31.69 21.45 -4.86
N ARG A 84 30.71 20.70 -4.37
CA ARG A 84 29.69 21.22 -3.46
C ARG A 84 30.08 20.93 -2.03
N ALA A 85 30.05 21.93 -1.16
CA ALA A 85 30.31 21.76 0.26
C ALA A 85 29.25 20.84 0.89
N ALA A 86 29.71 19.83 1.64
CA ALA A 86 28.85 18.83 2.29
C ALA A 86 27.85 19.41 3.30
N ARG A 87 28.10 20.65 3.79
CA ARG A 87 27.21 21.39 4.69
C ARG A 87 26.91 22.75 4.07
N GLY A 88 25.63 23.09 3.92
CA GLY A 88 25.19 24.43 3.50
C GLY A 88 25.15 24.70 1.99
N GLY A 89 25.52 23.74 1.14
CA GLY A 89 25.27 23.81 -0.30
C GLY A 89 26.08 24.87 -1.09
N SER A 90 27.07 25.50 -0.46
CA SER A 90 28.01 26.43 -1.10
C SER A 90 28.93 25.71 -2.09
N LEU A 91 29.35 26.40 -3.14
CA LEU A 91 30.31 25.89 -4.11
C LEU A 91 31.75 26.14 -3.64
N VAL A 92 32.60 25.14 -3.79
CA VAL A 92 34.04 25.22 -3.54
C VAL A 92 34.75 25.17 -4.89
N VAL A 93 35.48 26.22 -5.21
CA VAL A 93 36.17 26.40 -6.50
C VAL A 93 37.68 26.42 -6.27
N ASP A 94 38.38 25.36 -6.66
CA ASP A 94 39.83 25.27 -6.49
C ASP A 94 40.55 25.38 -7.84
N PHE A 95 41.33 26.46 -8.02
CA PHE A 95 42.17 26.65 -9.20
C PHE A 95 43.51 25.92 -9.10
N GLY A 96 43.79 25.28 -7.96
CA GLY A 96 45.02 24.52 -7.75
C GLY A 96 46.27 25.39 -7.79
N GLN A 97 47.37 24.83 -8.29
CA GLN A 97 48.62 25.55 -8.48
C GLN A 97 48.71 26.11 -9.90
N VAL A 98 48.88 27.43 -10.01
CA VAL A 98 49.02 28.15 -11.27
C VAL A 98 50.45 28.67 -11.38
N GLN A 99 51.10 28.40 -12.50
CA GLN A 99 52.44 28.92 -12.79
C GLN A 99 52.34 30.33 -13.37
N HIS A 100 53.01 31.28 -12.72
CA HIS A 100 53.17 32.64 -13.21
C HIS A 100 54.46 32.72 -14.05
N LEU A 101 54.28 32.79 -15.37
CA LEU A 101 55.39 32.98 -16.30
C LEU A 101 55.60 34.49 -16.51
N ALA A 102 56.81 34.97 -16.23
CA ALA A 102 57.18 36.32 -16.63
C ALA A 102 57.06 36.44 -18.16
N ALA A 103 56.40 37.48 -18.65
CA ALA A 103 56.25 37.71 -20.08
C ALA A 103 57.63 37.78 -20.74
N VAL A 104 57.90 36.88 -21.68
CA VAL A 104 59.13 36.87 -22.49
C VAL A 104 59.12 38.11 -23.38
N GLU A 105 60.07 39.02 -23.15
CA GLU A 105 60.37 40.12 -24.06
C GLU A 105 60.71 39.56 -25.45
N ARG A 106 59.92 39.94 -26.45
CA ARG A 106 60.13 39.52 -27.85
C ARG A 106 61.40 40.18 -28.39
N PHE A 107 62.38 39.37 -28.77
CA PHE A 107 63.62 39.79 -29.42
C PHE A 107 63.35 40.62 -30.68
N ALA A 108 63.89 41.84 -30.72
CA ALA A 108 64.11 42.61 -31.94
C ALA A 108 65.59 42.49 -32.35
N GLN A 109 65.86 41.91 -33.52
CA GLN A 109 67.04 42.26 -34.33
C GLN A 109 66.64 42.26 -35.81
N PRO A 110 67.28 43.11 -36.61
CA PRO A 110 68.32 42.57 -37.48
C PRO A 110 69.62 43.38 -37.46
N ARG A 111 70.75 42.69 -37.37
CA ARG A 111 72.08 43.22 -37.69
C ARG A 111 72.30 43.19 -39.20
N THR A 112 72.64 44.33 -39.77
CA THR A 112 73.14 44.50 -41.14
C THR A 112 74.57 43.97 -41.27
N PHE A 113 74.83 43.21 -42.34
CA PHE A 113 76.18 42.81 -42.74
C PHE A 113 76.84 43.91 -43.57
N ALA A 114 78.05 44.31 -43.20
CA ALA A 114 78.89 45.21 -43.99
C ALA A 114 79.70 44.42 -45.02
N THR A 115 79.61 44.83 -46.28
CA THR A 115 80.48 44.40 -47.39
C THR A 115 81.85 45.07 -47.26
N ALA A 116 82.89 44.30 -46.95
CA ALA A 116 84.29 44.74 -47.05
C ALA A 116 84.85 44.32 -48.42
N GLY A 117 85.09 45.30 -49.30
CA GLY A 117 85.78 45.10 -50.56
C GLY A 117 87.27 44.91 -50.34
N LEU A 118 87.82 43.79 -50.84
CA LEU A 118 89.26 43.55 -50.94
C LEU A 118 89.78 44.24 -52.20
N ARG A 119 90.52 45.35 -52.01
CA ARG A 119 91.39 45.96 -53.03
C ARG A 119 92.77 45.29 -52.98
N GLY A 120 93.32 45.09 -54.17
CA GLY A 120 94.54 44.36 -54.49
C GLY A 120 95.74 44.58 -53.58
N GLU A 121 96.39 43.47 -53.25
CA GLU A 121 97.81 43.42 -52.94
C GLU A 121 98.55 42.73 -54.07
N THR A 122 99.50 43.48 -54.62
CA THR A 122 100.45 43.10 -55.65
C THR A 122 101.49 42.16 -55.03
N LEU A 123 101.43 40.87 -55.35
CA LEU A 123 102.51 39.93 -55.04
C LEU A 123 103.61 40.05 -56.11
N MET A 124 104.76 40.57 -55.69
CA MET A 124 106.03 40.40 -56.40
C MET A 124 106.44 38.92 -56.33
N VAL A 125 106.67 38.29 -57.48
CA VAL A 125 107.32 36.98 -57.60
C VAL A 125 108.54 37.12 -58.51
N GLY A 126 109.69 36.67 -57.99
CA GLY A 126 110.99 36.68 -58.65
C GLY A 126 111.02 35.87 -59.96
N GLY A 127 111.87 36.31 -60.87
CA GLY A 127 111.79 35.98 -62.28
C GLY A 127 112.18 34.56 -62.70
N VAL A 128 111.65 34.18 -63.86
CA VAL A 128 112.35 33.50 -64.95
C VAL A 128 111.67 33.98 -66.24
N ALA A 129 112.47 34.38 -67.24
CA ALA A 129 111.97 34.75 -68.55
C ALA A 129 111.45 33.51 -69.30
N ALA A 130 110.16 33.53 -69.64
CA ALA A 130 109.63 32.82 -70.79
C ALA A 130 108.70 33.80 -71.54
N SER A 131 109.08 34.14 -72.77
CA SER A 131 108.21 34.85 -73.69
C SER A 131 107.10 33.89 -74.11
N GLU A 132 106.05 33.82 -73.30
CA GLU A 132 104.78 33.27 -73.74
C GLU A 132 104.14 34.30 -74.66
N THR A 133 103.95 33.92 -75.92
CA THR A 133 103.23 34.73 -76.91
C THR A 133 101.82 35.07 -76.38
N PRO A 134 101.26 36.26 -76.66
CA PRO A 134 99.93 36.67 -76.17
C PRO A 134 98.79 35.69 -76.54
N SER A 135 99.00 34.78 -77.49
CA SER A 135 98.07 33.71 -77.89
C SER A 135 97.99 32.50 -76.95
N THR A 136 98.99 32.22 -76.11
CA THR A 136 98.95 31.08 -75.15
C THR A 136 98.29 31.48 -73.84
N VAL A 137 98.63 32.65 -73.30
CA VAL A 137 97.99 33.22 -72.10
C VAL A 137 96.48 33.41 -72.30
N THR A 138 96.06 33.81 -73.52
CA THR A 138 94.64 33.96 -73.86
C THR A 138 93.89 32.63 -73.96
N ARG A 139 94.54 31.55 -74.39
CA ARG A 139 93.96 30.19 -74.41
C ARG A 139 93.77 29.66 -72.98
N ASP A 140 94.79 29.79 -72.13
CA ASP A 140 94.74 29.32 -70.74
C ASP A 140 93.69 30.08 -69.90
N LEU A 141 93.51 31.38 -70.17
CA LEU A 141 92.43 32.19 -69.59
C LEU A 141 91.05 31.69 -70.03
N ALA A 142 90.86 31.39 -71.32
CA ALA A 142 89.59 30.87 -71.82
C ALA A 142 89.26 29.49 -71.22
N GLU A 143 90.23 28.59 -71.07
CA GLU A 143 90.03 27.29 -70.43
C GLU A 143 89.68 27.44 -68.95
N ARG A 144 90.34 28.34 -68.22
CA ARG A 144 89.99 28.68 -66.84
C ARG A 144 88.58 29.26 -66.72
N ASP A 145 88.18 30.15 -67.61
CA ASP A 145 86.84 30.73 -67.62
C ASP A 145 85.76 29.67 -67.86
N THR A 146 86.01 28.70 -68.76
CA THR A 146 85.08 27.56 -68.95
C THR A 146 85.00 26.66 -67.72
N LEU A 147 86.12 26.42 -67.03
CA LEU A 147 86.14 25.65 -65.79
C LEU A 147 85.36 26.36 -64.68
N ILE A 148 85.55 27.68 -64.53
CA ILE A 148 84.83 28.52 -63.57
C ILE A 148 83.33 28.47 -63.87
N ALA A 149 82.93 28.65 -65.13
CA ALA A 149 81.52 28.58 -65.52
C ALA A 149 80.88 27.22 -65.18
N ASN A 150 81.60 26.12 -65.42
CA ASN A 150 81.14 24.77 -65.06
C ASN A 150 81.04 24.58 -63.54
N GLN A 151 82.01 25.08 -62.77
CA GLN A 151 81.98 25.03 -61.31
C GLN A 151 80.83 25.87 -60.73
N THR A 152 80.60 27.07 -61.27
CA THR A 152 79.47 27.93 -60.88
C THR A 152 78.14 27.24 -61.15
N ARG A 153 78.00 26.52 -62.28
CA ARG A 153 76.80 25.74 -62.59
C ARG A 153 76.59 24.60 -61.58
N VAL A 154 77.61 23.82 -61.28
CA VAL A 154 77.51 22.72 -60.29
C VAL A 154 77.17 23.26 -58.90
N LEU A 155 77.75 24.39 -58.49
CA LEU A 155 77.41 25.04 -57.23
C LEU A 155 75.93 25.47 -57.20
N ALA A 156 75.42 26.07 -58.27
CA ALA A 156 74.02 26.47 -58.35
C ALA A 156 73.06 25.26 -58.31
N GLU A 157 73.41 24.14 -58.96
CA GLU A 157 72.65 22.89 -58.90
C GLU A 157 72.66 22.30 -57.47
N ARG A 158 73.80 22.34 -56.78
CA ARG A 158 73.90 21.90 -55.37
C ARG A 158 73.15 22.81 -54.41
N ASP A 159 73.18 24.12 -54.61
CA ASP A 159 72.41 25.06 -53.78
C ASP A 159 70.90 24.82 -53.93
N ALA A 160 70.43 24.50 -55.14
CA ALA A 160 69.05 24.10 -55.39
C ALA A 160 68.69 22.77 -54.70
N GLU A 161 69.58 21.78 -54.74
CA GLU A 161 69.40 20.51 -54.02
C GLU A 161 69.36 20.72 -52.49
N ILE A 162 70.27 21.53 -51.94
CA ILE A 162 70.29 21.88 -50.51
C ILE A 162 69.01 22.59 -50.10
N ALA A 163 68.48 23.49 -50.94
CA ALA A 163 67.21 24.15 -50.68
C ALA A 163 66.04 23.15 -50.61
N ASN A 164 65.99 22.17 -51.52
CA ASN A 164 64.97 21.12 -51.52
C ASN A 164 65.08 20.20 -50.30
N LEU A 165 66.30 19.78 -49.93
CA LEU A 165 66.53 18.95 -48.74
C LEU A 165 66.15 19.67 -47.45
N ARG A 166 66.40 20.98 -47.37
CA ARG A 166 65.96 21.82 -46.24
C ARG A 166 64.43 21.90 -46.16
N ASP A 167 63.73 22.10 -47.27
CA ASP A 167 62.27 22.09 -47.29
C ASP A 167 61.69 20.73 -46.86
N LEU A 168 62.29 19.63 -47.31
CA LEU A 168 61.90 18.29 -46.90
C LEU A 168 62.13 18.05 -45.40
N ALA A 169 63.26 18.51 -44.86
CA ALA A 169 63.56 18.42 -43.43
C ALA A 169 62.53 19.18 -42.59
N VAL A 170 62.18 20.41 -42.97
CA VAL A 170 61.13 21.20 -42.30
C VAL A 170 59.77 20.49 -42.33
N LYS A 171 59.42 19.88 -43.47
CA LYS A 171 58.17 19.09 -43.58
C LYS A 171 58.19 17.85 -42.69
N ALA A 172 59.33 17.17 -42.58
CA ALA A 172 59.48 16.02 -41.69
C ALA A 172 59.37 16.41 -40.22
N ASP A 173 60.02 17.50 -39.80
CA ASP A 173 59.94 18.04 -38.44
C ASP A 173 58.51 18.47 -38.08
N LEU A 174 57.77 19.05 -39.03
CA LEU A 174 56.38 19.39 -38.82
C LEU A 174 55.49 18.14 -38.68
N ALA A 175 55.78 17.07 -39.43
CA ALA A 175 55.05 15.82 -39.35
C ALA A 175 55.29 15.09 -38.02
N THR A 176 56.53 15.08 -37.52
CA THR A 176 56.86 14.50 -36.21
C THR A 176 56.22 15.29 -35.07
N ALA A 177 56.24 16.63 -35.13
CA ALA A 177 55.54 17.47 -34.16
C ALA A 177 54.03 17.19 -34.13
N ARG A 178 53.39 17.00 -35.30
CA ARG A 178 51.97 16.63 -35.39
C ARG A 178 51.68 15.22 -34.86
N ALA A 179 52.59 14.27 -35.04
CA ALA A 179 52.43 12.92 -34.51
C ALA A 179 52.51 12.92 -32.98
N GLN A 180 53.43 13.68 -32.40
CA GLN A 180 53.57 13.85 -30.95
C GLN A 180 52.31 14.46 -30.33
N THR A 181 51.77 15.54 -30.92
CA THR A 181 50.53 16.14 -30.40
C THR A 181 49.34 15.20 -30.53
N ALA A 182 49.24 14.43 -31.62
CA ALA A 182 48.20 13.41 -31.76
C ALA A 182 48.31 12.32 -30.67
N GLU A 183 49.52 11.84 -30.38
CA GLU A 183 49.76 10.85 -29.34
C GLU A 183 49.34 11.36 -27.95
N GLU A 184 49.70 12.60 -27.60
CA GLU A 184 49.27 13.24 -26.35
C GLU A 184 47.74 13.33 -26.24
N THR A 185 47.05 13.66 -27.34
CA THR A 185 45.58 13.69 -27.35
C THR A 185 44.98 12.30 -27.15
N VAL A 186 45.54 11.26 -27.76
CA VAL A 186 45.08 9.88 -27.61
C VAL A 186 45.26 9.40 -26.16
N GLN A 187 46.42 9.68 -25.55
CA GLN A 187 46.66 9.35 -24.15
C GLN A 187 45.66 10.06 -23.23
N THR A 188 45.42 11.35 -23.45
CA THR A 188 44.45 12.13 -22.67
C THR A 188 43.04 11.56 -22.80
N LEU A 189 42.61 11.22 -24.02
CA LEU A 189 41.29 10.63 -24.26
C LEU A 189 41.17 9.23 -23.64
N SER A 190 42.22 8.41 -23.70
CA SER A 190 42.24 7.08 -23.08
C SER A 190 42.08 7.17 -21.55
N ILE A 191 42.74 8.14 -20.90
CA ILE A 191 42.59 8.36 -19.46
C ILE A 191 41.16 8.80 -19.11
N ARG A 192 40.59 9.73 -19.88
CA ARG A 192 39.20 10.18 -19.68
C ARG A 192 38.19 9.05 -19.90
N LEU A 193 38.42 8.18 -20.88
CA LEU A 193 37.55 7.04 -21.13
C LEU A 193 37.57 6.07 -19.95
N ALA A 194 38.75 5.72 -19.44
CA ALA A 194 38.87 4.86 -18.26
C ALA A 194 38.24 5.47 -17.00
N GLN A 195 38.30 6.80 -16.83
CA GLN A 195 37.60 7.50 -15.76
C GLN A 195 36.08 7.44 -15.94
N SER A 196 35.58 7.69 -17.15
CA SER A 196 34.16 7.58 -17.46
C SER A 196 33.62 6.18 -17.21
N ASP A 197 34.36 5.13 -17.58
CA ASP A 197 33.97 3.74 -17.33
C ASP A 197 33.88 3.45 -15.83
N LYS A 198 34.81 3.98 -15.04
CA LYS A 198 34.77 3.87 -13.58
C LYS A 198 33.55 4.56 -12.98
N ASP A 199 33.22 5.77 -13.46
CA ASP A 199 32.07 6.54 -12.99
C ASP A 199 30.76 5.83 -13.36
N LEU A 200 30.68 5.21 -14.55
CA LEU A 200 29.52 4.40 -14.96
C LEU A 200 29.32 3.20 -14.03
N VAL A 201 30.38 2.44 -13.72
CA VAL A 201 30.30 1.31 -12.78
C VAL A 201 29.84 1.77 -11.39
N GLN A 202 30.30 2.93 -10.91
CA GLN A 202 29.85 3.48 -9.63
C GLN A 202 28.36 3.86 -9.66
N ARG A 203 27.91 4.49 -10.74
CA ARG A 203 26.49 4.84 -10.93
C ARG A 203 25.60 3.60 -11.03
N ASP A 204 26.06 2.55 -11.71
CA ASP A 204 25.30 1.30 -11.79
C ASP A 204 25.14 0.63 -10.41
N ALA A 205 26.18 0.68 -9.57
CA ALA A 205 26.10 0.21 -8.20
C ALA A 205 25.15 1.06 -7.34
N GLU A 206 25.17 2.39 -7.50
CA GLU A 206 24.24 3.29 -6.83
C GLU A 206 22.78 3.03 -7.26
N ILE A 207 22.54 2.88 -8.57
CA ILE A 207 21.21 2.55 -9.11
C ILE A 207 20.72 1.21 -8.56
N ALA A 208 21.58 0.20 -8.45
CA ALA A 208 21.21 -1.09 -7.85
C ALA A 208 20.81 -0.94 -6.37
N ASN A 209 21.55 -0.15 -5.60
CA ASN A 209 21.21 0.14 -4.20
C ASN A 209 19.88 0.90 -4.07
N LEU A 210 19.66 1.92 -4.91
CA LEU A 210 18.42 2.69 -4.91
C LEU A 210 17.22 1.82 -5.28
N ARG A 211 17.37 0.89 -6.23
CA ARG A 211 16.32 -0.09 -6.57
C ARG A 211 15.95 -0.98 -5.39
N ASP A 212 16.92 -1.45 -4.63
CA ASP A 212 16.67 -2.25 -3.41
C ASP A 212 15.93 -1.44 -2.33
N VAL A 213 16.29 -0.17 -2.15
CA VAL A 213 15.60 0.73 -1.21
C VAL A 213 14.15 0.96 -1.63
N VAL A 214 13.89 1.21 -2.92
CA VAL A 214 12.52 1.40 -3.44
C VAL A 214 11.71 0.12 -3.27
N ALA A 215 12.26 -1.04 -3.60
CA ALA A 215 11.56 -2.32 -3.42
C ALA A 215 11.17 -2.56 -1.94
N LYS A 216 12.05 -2.23 -0.99
CA LYS A 216 11.74 -2.30 0.44
C LYS A 216 10.65 -1.30 0.86
N ALA A 217 10.68 -0.10 0.30
CA ALA A 217 9.67 0.92 0.56
C ALA A 217 8.30 0.49 0.01
N ASP A 218 8.22 -0.07 -1.19
CA ASP A 218 6.98 -0.55 -1.79
C ASP A 218 6.32 -1.65 -0.93
N VAL A 219 7.12 -2.59 -0.42
CA VAL A 219 6.63 -3.62 0.53
C VAL A 219 6.11 -2.99 1.82
N ALA A 220 6.78 -1.95 2.34
CA ALA A 220 6.34 -1.24 3.54
C ALA A 220 5.01 -0.49 3.30
N VAL A 221 4.85 0.15 2.14
CA VAL A 221 3.62 0.82 1.75
C VAL A 221 2.47 -0.17 1.62
N ALA A 222 2.68 -1.31 0.96
CA ALA A 222 1.66 -2.37 0.86
C ALA A 222 1.23 -2.87 2.25
N ARG A 223 2.17 -3.08 3.17
CA ARG A 223 1.85 -3.46 4.56
C ARG A 223 1.05 -2.39 5.29
N ALA A 224 1.41 -1.12 5.13
CA ALA A 224 0.69 -0.01 5.74
C ALA A 224 -0.77 0.06 5.24
N GLN A 225 -0.99 -0.11 3.93
CA GLN A 225 -2.33 -0.15 3.33
C GLN A 225 -3.17 -1.29 3.91
N THR A 226 -2.62 -2.51 3.99
CA THR A 226 -3.35 -3.65 4.58
C THR A 226 -3.68 -3.43 6.07
N ALA A 227 -2.80 -2.74 6.82
CA ALA A 227 -3.04 -2.41 8.21
C ALA A 227 -4.15 -1.34 8.36
N GLU A 228 -4.19 -0.36 7.46
CA GLU A 228 -5.23 0.66 7.43
C GLU A 228 -6.61 0.06 7.11
N GLU A 229 -6.69 -0.82 6.11
CA GLU A 229 -7.92 -1.55 5.79
C GLU A 229 -8.41 -2.39 6.98
N ALA A 230 -7.50 -3.08 7.68
CA ALA A 230 -7.82 -3.85 8.87
C ALA A 230 -8.33 -2.94 10.02
N ALA A 231 -7.74 -1.76 10.20
CA ALA A 231 -8.16 -0.79 11.21
C ALA A 231 -9.55 -0.22 10.89
N GLN A 232 -9.83 0.10 9.62
CA GLN A 232 -11.15 0.54 9.17
C GLN A 232 -12.20 -0.54 9.42
N ALA A 233 -11.91 -1.80 9.05
CA ALA A 233 -12.82 -2.93 9.28
C ALA A 233 -13.12 -3.15 10.78
N LEU A 234 -12.12 -3.01 11.65
CA LEU A 234 -12.31 -3.07 13.10
C LEU A 234 -13.16 -1.93 13.61
N SER A 235 -12.93 -0.69 13.15
CA SER A 235 -13.73 0.48 13.51
C SER A 235 -15.20 0.30 13.14
N THR A 236 -15.49 -0.18 11.93
CA THR A 236 -16.87 -0.49 11.50
C THR A 236 -17.51 -1.58 12.36
N ARG A 237 -16.77 -2.63 12.72
CA ARG A 237 -17.26 -3.70 13.61
C ARG A 237 -17.57 -3.18 15.02
N LEU A 238 -16.73 -2.29 15.56
CA LEU A 238 -16.98 -1.68 16.87
C LEU A 238 -18.23 -0.79 16.84
N ALA A 239 -18.38 0.05 15.82
CA ALA A 239 -19.58 0.87 15.65
C ALA A 239 -20.86 0.02 15.53
N GLN A 240 -20.80 -1.10 14.82
CA GLN A 240 -21.92 -2.04 14.74
C GLN A 240 -22.20 -2.70 16.10
N ARG A 241 -21.16 -3.11 16.82
CA ARG A 241 -21.26 -3.68 18.17
C ARG A 241 -21.92 -2.71 19.14
N ASP A 242 -21.55 -1.44 19.11
CA ASP A 242 -22.14 -0.41 19.97
C ASP A 242 -23.63 -0.20 19.65
N LYS A 243 -24.00 -0.24 18.36
CA LYS A 243 -25.40 -0.19 17.95
C LYS A 243 -26.19 -1.41 18.44
N ASP A 244 -25.67 -2.62 18.26
CA ASP A 244 -26.31 -3.86 18.72
C ASP A 244 -26.47 -3.86 20.25
N LEU A 245 -25.50 -3.32 21.00
CA LEU A 245 -25.58 -3.19 22.45
C LEU A 245 -26.66 -2.18 22.86
N ALA A 246 -26.72 -1.01 22.21
CA ALA A 246 -27.77 -0.03 22.47
C ALA A 246 -29.18 -0.58 22.19
N GLU A 247 -29.33 -1.37 21.11
CA GLU A 247 -30.59 -2.05 20.81
C GLU A 247 -30.96 -3.09 21.88
N ARG A 248 -29.99 -3.87 22.37
CA ARG A 248 -30.22 -4.83 23.48
C ARG A 248 -30.60 -4.14 24.78
N ASP A 249 -29.95 -3.02 25.11
CA ASP A 249 -30.26 -2.25 26.31
C ASP A 249 -31.68 -1.68 26.24
N GLY A 250 -32.12 -1.21 25.07
CA GLY A 250 -33.51 -0.82 24.82
C GLY A 250 -34.50 -1.96 25.05
N LEU A 251 -34.23 -3.15 24.50
CA LEU A 251 -35.07 -4.33 24.70
C LEU A 251 -35.13 -4.78 26.17
N LEU A 252 -34.03 -4.65 26.90
CA LEU A 252 -33.99 -4.96 28.34
C LEU A 252 -34.81 -3.95 29.15
N ALA A 253 -34.75 -2.67 28.82
CA ALA A 253 -35.57 -1.63 29.44
C ALA A 253 -37.07 -1.88 29.19
N ASP A 254 -37.45 -2.24 27.96
CA ASP A 254 -38.85 -2.56 27.64
C ASP A 254 -39.32 -3.83 28.36
N ARG A 255 -38.48 -4.86 28.46
CA ARG A 255 -38.79 -6.06 29.26
C ARG A 255 -38.97 -5.75 30.74
N ALA A 256 -38.16 -4.86 31.31
CA ALA A 256 -38.30 -4.43 32.70
C ALA A 256 -39.66 -3.77 32.94
N ARG A 257 -40.10 -2.89 32.02
CA ARG A 257 -41.44 -2.27 32.09
C ARG A 257 -42.57 -3.31 32.04
N VAL A 258 -42.47 -4.30 31.16
CA VAL A 258 -43.46 -5.38 31.08
C VAL A 258 -43.51 -6.20 32.37
N ILE A 259 -42.36 -6.44 33.01
CA ILE A 259 -42.30 -7.12 34.31
C ILE A 259 -42.99 -6.28 35.39
N ASP A 260 -42.69 -4.98 35.45
CA ASP A 260 -43.35 -4.06 36.40
C ASP A 260 -44.88 -4.06 36.19
N ASP A 261 -45.34 -3.95 34.94
CA ASP A 261 -46.76 -4.03 34.60
C ASP A 261 -47.38 -5.37 35.05
N GLN A 262 -46.70 -6.49 34.81
CA GLN A 262 -47.15 -7.81 35.26
C GLN A 262 -47.21 -7.91 36.79
N GLU A 263 -46.24 -7.35 37.51
CA GLU A 263 -46.24 -7.32 38.98
C GLU A 263 -47.42 -6.51 39.52
N THR A 264 -47.75 -5.37 38.91
CA THR A 264 -48.94 -4.59 39.30
C THR A 264 -50.25 -5.36 39.08
N VAL A 265 -50.37 -6.07 37.94
CA VAL A 265 -51.53 -6.93 37.65
C VAL A 265 -51.62 -8.08 38.65
N ILE A 266 -50.51 -8.76 38.96
CA ILE A 266 -50.47 -9.83 39.95
C ILE A 266 -50.88 -9.33 41.34
N ALA A 267 -50.39 -8.15 41.75
CA ALA A 267 -50.77 -7.54 43.01
C ALA A 267 -52.28 -7.24 43.06
N GLY A 268 -52.84 -6.71 41.99
CA GLY A 268 -54.30 -6.50 41.85
C GLY A 268 -55.10 -7.79 41.93
N LEU A 269 -54.69 -8.83 41.19
CA LEU A 269 -55.33 -10.14 41.23
C LEU A 269 -55.27 -10.76 42.64
N ARG A 270 -54.12 -10.69 43.33
CA ARG A 270 -53.99 -11.16 44.72
C ARG A 270 -54.96 -10.44 45.66
N ALA A 271 -55.15 -9.13 45.50
CA ALA A 271 -56.12 -8.37 46.28
C ALA A 271 -57.57 -8.83 45.99
N THR A 272 -57.93 -9.08 44.73
CA THR A 272 -59.27 -9.59 44.39
C THR A 272 -59.52 -11.00 44.94
N VAL A 273 -58.53 -11.89 44.90
CA VAL A 273 -58.63 -13.23 45.48
C VAL A 273 -58.84 -13.13 47.00
N ALA A 274 -58.05 -12.30 47.69
CA ALA A 274 -58.22 -12.08 49.13
C ALA A 274 -59.62 -11.54 49.49
N GLN A 275 -60.18 -10.63 48.67
CA GLN A 275 -61.56 -10.16 48.84
C GLN A 275 -62.60 -11.27 48.62
N GLN A 276 -62.42 -12.11 47.61
CA GLN A 276 -63.31 -13.24 47.37
C GLN A 276 -63.24 -14.29 48.48
N GLU A 277 -62.04 -14.59 49.00
CA GLU A 277 -61.86 -15.48 50.16
C GLU A 277 -62.59 -14.95 51.39
N GLN A 278 -62.52 -13.64 51.67
CA GLN A 278 -63.29 -13.00 52.73
C GLN A 278 -64.80 -13.07 52.49
N ALA A 279 -65.25 -12.87 51.24
CA ALA A 279 -66.67 -12.96 50.89
C ALA A 279 -67.20 -14.40 51.04
N ILE A 280 -66.42 -15.40 50.65
CA ILE A 280 -66.75 -16.83 50.85
C ILE A 280 -66.79 -17.14 52.35
N ALA A 281 -65.80 -16.70 53.13
CA ALA A 281 -65.79 -16.87 54.58
C ALA A 281 -67.04 -16.22 55.22
N ALA A 282 -67.40 -15.00 54.83
CA ALA A 282 -68.59 -14.30 55.31
C ALA A 282 -69.91 -14.99 54.90
N ALA A 283 -69.97 -15.55 53.69
CA ALA A 283 -71.10 -16.36 53.23
C ALA A 283 -71.23 -17.68 53.99
N THR A 284 -70.13 -18.21 54.53
CA THR A 284 -70.08 -19.45 55.32
C THR A 284 -70.41 -19.23 56.81
N VAL A 285 -70.36 -18.00 57.31
CA VAL A 285 -70.67 -17.61 58.72
C VAL A 285 -72.14 -17.23 58.95
N ARG A 286 -72.98 -17.19 57.90
CA ARG A 286 -74.43 -17.34 58.11
C ARG A 286 -74.72 -18.79 58.50
N PRO A 287 -75.52 -19.09 59.55
CA PRO A 287 -75.86 -20.46 59.88
C PRO A 287 -76.80 -20.98 58.80
N ALA A 288 -76.25 -21.58 57.76
CA ALA A 288 -76.99 -22.54 56.95
C ALA A 288 -76.89 -23.87 57.69
N VAL A 289 -77.79 -24.08 58.65
CA VAL A 289 -78.24 -25.42 58.94
C VAL A 289 -78.98 -25.88 57.68
N GLY A 290 -78.43 -26.89 57.01
CA GLY A 290 -79.04 -27.53 55.85
C GLY A 290 -78.01 -27.78 54.77
N GLY A 291 -77.60 -29.04 54.62
CA GLY A 291 -76.97 -29.48 53.38
C GLY A 291 -77.85 -29.05 52.21
N LYS A 292 -77.24 -28.43 51.21
CA LYS A 292 -77.98 -28.06 49.99
C LYS A 292 -78.42 -29.36 49.33
N ALA A 293 -79.71 -29.66 49.43
CA ALA A 293 -80.34 -30.65 48.58
C ALA A 293 -80.27 -30.16 47.14
N VAL A 294 -79.42 -30.80 46.32
CA VAL A 294 -79.30 -30.54 44.88
C VAL A 294 -80.10 -31.62 44.16
N GLY A 295 -80.95 -31.22 43.20
CA GLY A 295 -81.64 -32.20 42.34
C GLY A 295 -80.61 -32.99 41.53
N MET A 296 -80.78 -34.31 41.40
CA MET A 296 -79.80 -35.15 40.68
C MET A 296 -79.60 -34.70 39.22
N VAL A 297 -80.66 -34.19 38.58
CA VAL A 297 -80.62 -33.63 37.23
C VAL A 297 -79.82 -32.31 37.18
N ASP A 298 -79.95 -31.45 38.19
CA ASP A 298 -79.22 -30.18 38.24
C ASP A 298 -77.72 -30.40 38.48
N LEU A 299 -77.36 -31.38 39.32
CA LEU A 299 -75.96 -31.78 39.53
C LEU A 299 -75.34 -32.33 38.24
N ALA A 300 -76.04 -33.25 37.57
CA ALA A 300 -75.58 -33.82 36.30
C ALA A 300 -75.44 -32.73 35.21
N THR A 301 -76.40 -31.81 35.12
CA THR A 301 -76.39 -30.71 34.14
C THR A 301 -75.24 -29.74 34.41
N THR A 302 -74.99 -29.40 35.67
CA THR A 302 -73.90 -28.50 36.06
C THR A 302 -72.52 -29.14 35.82
N VAL A 303 -72.36 -30.42 36.13
CA VAL A 303 -71.11 -31.15 35.86
C VAL A 303 -70.90 -31.29 34.36
N ALA A 304 -71.95 -31.57 33.59
CA ALA A 304 -71.88 -31.65 32.13
C ALA A 304 -71.50 -30.30 31.50
N SER A 305 -72.11 -29.19 31.93
CA SER A 305 -71.79 -27.86 31.39
C SER A 305 -70.37 -27.43 31.73
N GLN A 306 -69.90 -27.71 32.94
CA GLN A 306 -68.52 -27.40 33.33
C GLN A 306 -67.50 -28.25 32.57
N LEU A 307 -67.80 -29.53 32.30
CA LEU A 307 -66.96 -30.36 31.45
C LEU A 307 -66.94 -29.86 30.00
N ASP A 308 -68.07 -29.39 29.48
CA ASP A 308 -68.17 -28.85 28.12
C ASP A 308 -67.44 -27.50 27.96
N ASP A 309 -67.54 -26.61 28.97
CA ASP A 309 -66.78 -25.36 29.02
C ASP A 309 -65.27 -25.61 29.11
N ALA A 310 -64.85 -26.59 29.91
CA ALA A 310 -63.46 -27.01 30.01
C ALA A 310 -62.97 -27.60 28.67
N GLN A 311 -63.78 -28.44 28.01
CA GLN A 311 -63.47 -28.99 26.69
C GLN A 311 -63.35 -27.87 25.64
N THR A 312 -64.25 -26.89 25.67
CA THR A 312 -64.24 -25.73 24.75
C THR A 312 -63.02 -24.85 24.95
N THR A 313 -62.55 -24.71 26.19
CA THR A 313 -61.34 -23.93 26.54
C THR A 313 -60.03 -24.64 26.15
N LEU A 314 -60.04 -25.98 26.12
CA LEU A 314 -58.87 -26.81 25.81
C LEU A 314 -58.69 -27.06 24.31
N LYS A 315 -59.79 -27.14 23.54
CA LYS A 315 -59.79 -27.37 22.08
C LYS A 315 -58.86 -26.42 21.30
N PRO A 316 -58.88 -25.08 21.49
CA PRO A 316 -57.99 -24.15 20.77
C PRO A 316 -56.50 -24.33 21.09
N ARG A 317 -56.18 -24.97 22.23
CA ARG A 317 -54.81 -25.24 22.69
C ARG A 317 -54.31 -26.62 22.28
N GLY A 318 -55.11 -27.39 21.53
CA GLY A 318 -54.75 -28.73 21.04
C GLY A 318 -54.93 -29.85 22.06
N PHE A 319 -55.68 -29.63 23.14
CA PHE A 319 -55.96 -30.64 24.16
C PHE A 319 -57.45 -31.03 24.16
N SER A 320 -57.74 -32.30 24.41
CA SER A 320 -59.11 -32.81 24.60
C SER A 320 -59.18 -33.62 25.90
N LEU A 321 -60.25 -33.45 26.65
CA LEU A 321 -60.58 -34.30 27.80
C LEU A 321 -60.88 -35.73 27.31
N GLY A 322 -60.25 -36.72 27.95
CA GLY A 322 -60.53 -38.14 27.74
C GLY A 322 -61.79 -38.60 28.48
N ALA A 323 -61.98 -39.92 28.63
CA ALA A 323 -63.06 -40.43 29.46
C ALA A 323 -62.85 -40.01 30.93
N ILE A 324 -63.82 -39.27 31.48
CA ILE A 324 -63.77 -38.79 32.86
C ILE A 324 -64.82 -39.55 33.66
N GLN A 325 -64.37 -40.27 34.69
CA GLN A 325 -65.26 -40.91 35.66
C GLN A 325 -65.28 -40.10 36.96
N VAL A 326 -66.44 -39.55 37.29
CA VAL A 326 -66.66 -38.84 38.56
C VAL A 326 -67.43 -39.77 39.49
N THR A 327 -66.82 -40.08 40.64
CA THR A 327 -67.47 -40.85 41.71
C THR A 327 -67.74 -39.91 42.88
N ALA A 328 -69.01 -39.70 43.21
CA ALA A 328 -69.43 -38.86 44.33
C ALA A 328 -70.19 -39.71 45.37
N LYS A 329 -69.94 -39.46 46.65
CA LYS A 329 -70.67 -40.07 47.77
C LYS A 329 -71.71 -39.08 48.28
N ALA A 330 -72.98 -39.45 48.22
CA ALA A 330 -74.08 -38.59 48.65
C ALA A 330 -75.13 -39.40 49.43
N VAL A 331 -75.92 -38.69 50.25
CA VAL A 331 -77.12 -39.27 50.89
C VAL A 331 -78.31 -38.95 50.00
N LEU A 332 -79.08 -39.99 49.66
CA LEU A 332 -80.28 -39.88 48.82
C LEU A 332 -81.49 -39.65 49.74
N GLN A 333 -82.18 -38.52 49.56
CA GLN A 333 -83.42 -38.23 50.26
C GLN A 333 -84.62 -38.35 49.30
N ASP A 334 -85.75 -38.84 49.82
CA ASP A 334 -87.07 -38.94 49.14
C ASP A 334 -87.05 -39.60 47.75
N ASP A 335 -87.05 -40.94 47.72
CA ASP A 335 -87.26 -41.79 46.52
C ASP A 335 -86.41 -41.43 45.27
N GLY A 336 -85.24 -40.83 45.47
CA GLY A 336 -84.24 -40.64 44.42
C GLY A 336 -84.20 -39.28 43.74
N GLY A 337 -85.00 -38.31 44.19
CA GLY A 337 -85.08 -36.99 43.56
C GLY A 337 -84.04 -35.97 44.04
N ARG A 338 -83.55 -36.10 45.28
CA ARG A 338 -82.69 -35.09 45.93
C ARG A 338 -81.42 -35.73 46.51
N LEU A 339 -80.28 -35.09 46.21
CA LEU A 339 -78.96 -35.46 46.68
C LEU A 339 -78.49 -34.46 47.72
N GLU A 340 -78.14 -34.95 48.90
CA GLU A 340 -77.44 -34.16 49.90
C GLU A 340 -75.94 -34.48 49.83
N LEU A 341 -75.16 -33.47 49.41
CA LEU A 341 -73.71 -33.53 49.37
C LEU A 341 -73.17 -33.12 50.74
N LEU A 342 -72.67 -34.11 51.48
CA LEU A 342 -72.12 -33.92 52.82
C LEU A 342 -70.69 -33.39 52.78
N GLY A 343 -70.35 -32.51 53.71
CA GLY A 343 -68.99 -32.01 53.87
C GLY A 343 -68.03 -33.09 54.40
N LYS A 344 -66.73 -32.88 54.21
CA LYS A 344 -65.65 -33.80 54.66
C LYS A 344 -65.71 -34.12 56.17
N GLU A 345 -66.23 -33.20 56.98
CA GLU A 345 -66.39 -33.39 58.42
C GLU A 345 -67.65 -34.21 58.77
N ASP A 346 -68.74 -34.05 58.00
CA ASP A 346 -70.00 -34.78 58.20
C ASP A 346 -69.94 -36.23 57.70
N LEU A 347 -69.06 -36.52 56.73
CA LEU A 347 -68.76 -37.88 56.27
C LEU A 347 -68.25 -38.82 57.38
N LYS A 348 -67.73 -38.28 58.49
CA LYS A 348 -67.19 -39.06 59.62
C LYS A 348 -68.28 -39.57 60.57
N THR A 349 -69.49 -39.00 60.51
CA THR A 349 -70.60 -39.29 61.44
C THR A 349 -71.72 -40.11 60.80
N VAL A 350 -71.62 -40.42 59.50
CA VAL A 350 -72.63 -41.19 58.75
C VAL A 350 -72.50 -42.70 59.02
N PRO A 351 -73.60 -43.43 59.32
CA PRO A 351 -73.57 -44.87 59.50
C PRO A 351 -73.08 -45.62 58.24
N PRO A 352 -72.30 -46.71 58.38
CA PRO A 352 -71.88 -47.52 57.25
C PRO A 352 -73.10 -48.12 56.54
N GLY A 353 -73.31 -47.75 55.27
CA GLY A 353 -74.44 -48.19 54.43
C GLY A 353 -75.46 -47.11 54.07
N ALA A 354 -75.38 -45.90 54.65
CA ALA A 354 -76.29 -44.78 54.32
C ALA A 354 -75.81 -43.90 53.15
N LEU A 355 -74.61 -44.16 52.62
CA LEU A 355 -74.02 -43.41 51.51
C LEU A 355 -74.26 -44.16 50.19
N SER A 356 -74.77 -43.44 49.20
CA SER A 356 -74.90 -43.93 47.83
C SER A 356 -73.69 -43.48 47.01
N ASP A 357 -73.08 -44.41 46.29
CA ASP A 357 -72.02 -44.13 45.32
C ASP A 357 -72.67 -43.75 43.98
N ILE A 358 -72.54 -42.49 43.59
CA ILE A 358 -73.02 -41.98 42.30
C ILE A 358 -71.84 -41.95 41.34
N ARG A 359 -71.93 -42.77 40.29
CA ARG A 359 -70.92 -42.84 39.23
C ARG A 359 -71.46 -42.15 37.99
N MET A 360 -70.79 -41.08 37.58
CA MET A 360 -71.03 -40.40 36.31
C MET A 360 -69.84 -40.66 35.40
N GLU A 361 -70.11 -41.16 34.19
CA GLU A 361 -69.09 -41.41 33.19
C GLU A 361 -69.32 -40.48 32.01
N PHE A 362 -68.35 -39.62 31.74
CA PHE A 362 -68.32 -38.78 30.57
C PHE A 362 -67.56 -39.50 29.47
N LEU A 363 -68.29 -39.92 28.45
CA LEU A 363 -67.76 -40.49 27.22
C LEU A 363 -67.68 -39.36 26.19
N PRO A 364 -66.48 -38.79 25.93
CA PRO A 364 -66.36 -37.77 24.90
C PRO A 364 -66.83 -38.37 23.56
N GLY A 365 -67.78 -37.68 22.91
CA GLY A 365 -68.16 -37.98 21.54
C GLY A 365 -66.91 -38.01 20.67
N GLU A 366 -66.81 -39.08 19.87
CA GLU A 366 -65.73 -39.38 18.92
C GLU A 366 -65.15 -38.10 18.31
N THR A 367 -63.85 -37.89 18.52
CA THR A 367 -63.16 -36.67 18.09
C THR A 367 -63.38 -36.44 16.61
N ALA A 368 -64.07 -35.33 16.32
CA ALA A 368 -64.41 -34.89 14.98
C ALA A 368 -63.19 -34.91 14.06
N SER A 369 -63.43 -35.50 12.89
CA SER A 369 -62.72 -35.47 11.63
C SER A 369 -61.80 -34.27 11.40
N ALA A 370 -60.75 -34.55 10.62
CA ALA A 370 -59.72 -33.64 10.12
C ALA A 370 -60.22 -32.46 9.24
N GLU A 371 -61.43 -31.94 9.42
CA GLU A 371 -62.03 -30.92 8.55
C GLU A 371 -61.60 -29.47 8.84
N GLY A 372 -60.86 -29.19 9.92
CA GLY A 372 -60.52 -27.81 10.33
C GLY A 372 -59.03 -27.50 10.55
N GLY A 373 -58.13 -28.42 10.20
CA GLY A 373 -56.69 -28.30 10.46
C GLY A 373 -55.92 -27.41 9.44
N PRO A 374 -54.70 -26.96 9.76
CA PRO A 374 -53.81 -26.39 8.75
C PRO A 374 -53.53 -27.39 7.62
N ARG A 375 -53.47 -26.90 6.37
CA ARG A 375 -53.06 -27.70 5.22
C ARG A 375 -51.55 -27.92 5.28
N VAL A 376 -51.11 -29.17 5.07
CA VAL A 376 -49.71 -29.55 5.03
C VAL A 376 -49.04 -28.87 3.81
N PRO A 377 -48.03 -28.01 4.00
CA PRO A 377 -47.28 -27.41 2.89
C PRO A 377 -46.47 -28.46 2.13
N ASP A 378 -46.16 -28.17 0.86
CA ASP A 378 -45.16 -28.94 0.13
C ASP A 378 -43.76 -28.55 0.61
N VAL A 379 -43.04 -29.53 1.15
CA VAL A 379 -41.66 -29.37 1.61
C VAL A 379 -40.69 -30.20 0.79
N SER A 380 -41.13 -30.77 -0.34
CA SER A 380 -40.25 -31.50 -1.27
C SER A 380 -39.11 -30.59 -1.77
N GLN A 381 -37.93 -31.18 -1.99
CA GLN A 381 -36.70 -30.49 -2.42
C GLN A 381 -36.15 -29.44 -1.44
N LEU A 382 -36.79 -29.20 -0.30
CA LEU A 382 -36.26 -28.31 0.74
C LEU A 382 -35.21 -29.03 1.59
N THR A 383 -34.24 -28.26 2.09
CA THR A 383 -33.31 -28.74 3.13
C THR A 383 -34.03 -28.87 4.46
N GLU A 384 -33.51 -29.71 5.37
CA GLU A 384 -34.15 -29.97 6.67
C GLU A 384 -34.52 -28.69 7.44
N ASN A 385 -33.61 -27.72 7.48
CA ASN A 385 -33.84 -26.43 8.14
C ASN A 385 -34.95 -25.61 7.47
N ALA A 386 -35.05 -25.65 6.13
CA ALA A 386 -36.10 -24.96 5.40
C ALA A 386 -37.46 -25.65 5.62
N ALA A 387 -37.51 -26.98 5.54
CA ALA A 387 -38.72 -27.76 5.81
C ALA A 387 -39.24 -27.53 7.24
N ARG A 388 -38.35 -27.52 8.23
CA ARG A 388 -38.67 -27.24 9.64
C ARG A 388 -39.30 -25.85 9.83
N ARG A 389 -38.76 -24.83 9.16
CA ARG A 389 -39.30 -23.45 9.21
C ARG A 389 -40.68 -23.36 8.56
N VAL A 390 -40.86 -24.01 7.41
CA VAL A 390 -42.14 -24.02 6.68
C VAL A 390 -43.23 -24.72 7.51
N LEU A 391 -42.96 -25.89 8.07
CA LEU A 391 -43.91 -26.62 8.90
C LEU A 391 -44.24 -25.88 10.20
N ALA A 392 -43.24 -25.30 10.87
CA ALA A 392 -43.47 -24.51 12.07
C ALA A 392 -44.36 -23.29 11.82
N SER A 393 -44.26 -22.65 10.64
CA SER A 393 -45.07 -21.48 10.29
C SER A 393 -46.58 -21.75 10.22
N VAL A 394 -46.97 -23.01 9.95
CA VAL A 394 -48.37 -23.47 9.90
C VAL A 394 -48.78 -24.25 11.15
N GLY A 395 -47.93 -24.30 12.18
CA GLY A 395 -48.19 -25.01 13.44
C GLY A 395 -48.08 -26.53 13.34
N LEU A 396 -47.28 -27.05 12.41
CA LEU A 396 -46.96 -28.48 12.26
C LEU A 396 -45.54 -28.75 12.76
N THR A 397 -45.27 -30.00 13.15
CA THR A 397 -43.94 -30.41 13.65
C THR A 397 -43.26 -31.35 12.66
N LEU A 398 -41.95 -31.16 12.46
CA LEU A 398 -41.14 -32.01 11.57
C LEU A 398 -40.67 -33.26 12.32
N ASP A 399 -40.94 -34.42 11.75
CA ASP A 399 -40.30 -35.69 12.09
C ASP A 399 -39.35 -36.08 10.94
N ALA A 400 -38.04 -35.99 11.18
CA ALA A 400 -37.04 -36.12 10.13
C ALA A 400 -36.45 -37.54 10.12
N SER A 401 -36.40 -38.15 8.93
CA SER A 401 -35.72 -39.42 8.70
C SER A 401 -34.79 -39.30 7.49
N VAL A 402 -33.76 -40.12 7.40
CA VAL A 402 -32.81 -40.12 6.29
C VAL A 402 -32.97 -41.43 5.52
N GLY A 403 -33.17 -41.33 4.21
CA GLY A 403 -33.38 -42.47 3.30
C GLY A 403 -32.35 -42.53 2.18
N PRO A 404 -32.17 -43.70 1.55
CA PRO A 404 -31.28 -43.84 0.40
C PRO A 404 -31.73 -42.99 -0.79
N LEU A 405 -30.78 -42.41 -1.52
CA LEU A 405 -31.02 -41.54 -2.69
C LEU A 405 -31.84 -42.21 -3.81
N ALA A 406 -31.87 -43.55 -3.83
CA ALA A 406 -32.66 -44.36 -4.76
C ALA A 406 -34.19 -44.17 -4.61
N LEU A 407 -34.67 -43.64 -3.47
CA LEU A 407 -36.09 -43.36 -3.24
C LEU A 407 -36.62 -42.24 -4.15
N ASN A 408 -35.81 -41.23 -4.46
CA ASN A 408 -36.16 -40.17 -5.40
C ASN A 408 -34.89 -39.56 -6.02
N PRO A 409 -34.46 -40.01 -7.23
CA PRO A 409 -33.22 -39.57 -7.85
C PRO A 409 -33.26 -38.12 -8.37
N ALA A 410 -34.43 -37.47 -8.35
CA ALA A 410 -34.58 -36.08 -8.80
C ALA A 410 -34.17 -35.04 -7.74
N VAL A 411 -33.77 -35.49 -6.54
CA VAL A 411 -33.56 -34.66 -5.36
C VAL A 411 -32.08 -34.72 -4.95
N ALA A 412 -31.49 -33.58 -4.60
CA ALA A 412 -30.09 -33.51 -4.20
C ALA A 412 -29.88 -34.08 -2.78
N PRO A 413 -28.67 -34.55 -2.43
CA PRO A 413 -28.34 -34.93 -1.06
C PRO A 413 -28.72 -33.85 -0.03
N GLY A 414 -29.32 -34.26 1.08
CA GLY A 414 -29.79 -33.36 2.15
C GLY A 414 -31.13 -32.66 1.88
N GLN A 415 -31.78 -32.90 0.73
CA GLN A 415 -33.12 -32.39 0.44
C GLN A 415 -34.23 -33.43 0.70
N ALA A 416 -35.43 -32.94 0.98
CA ALA A 416 -36.62 -33.77 1.24
C ALA A 416 -37.08 -34.52 -0.01
N MET A 417 -37.15 -35.85 0.07
CA MET A 417 -37.56 -36.74 -1.01
C MET A 417 -39.03 -37.12 -0.94
N VAL A 418 -39.53 -37.38 0.27
CA VAL A 418 -40.87 -37.89 0.55
C VAL A 418 -41.40 -37.21 1.80
N GLN A 419 -42.68 -36.85 1.79
CA GLN A 419 -43.40 -36.37 2.97
C GLN A 419 -44.68 -37.18 3.22
N SER A 420 -45.03 -37.37 4.48
CA SER A 420 -46.30 -37.93 4.91
C SER A 420 -46.81 -37.17 6.13
N PRO A 421 -48.03 -36.59 6.12
CA PRO A 421 -49.03 -36.61 5.04
C PRO A 421 -48.62 -35.86 3.75
N VAL A 422 -49.31 -36.16 2.64
CA VAL A 422 -49.07 -35.51 1.34
C VAL A 422 -49.35 -34.01 1.40
N ALA A 423 -48.67 -33.22 0.56
CA ALA A 423 -48.92 -31.79 0.43
C ALA A 423 -50.41 -31.52 0.13
N GLY A 424 -50.98 -30.53 0.81
CA GLY A 424 -52.39 -30.16 0.71
C GLY A 424 -53.34 -30.95 1.61
N ALA A 425 -52.89 -32.05 2.23
CA ALA A 425 -53.69 -32.79 3.21
C ALA A 425 -54.01 -31.91 4.43
N VAL A 426 -55.19 -32.09 5.02
CA VAL A 426 -55.58 -31.37 6.24
C VAL A 426 -55.11 -32.18 7.45
N SER A 427 -54.31 -31.55 8.30
CA SER A 427 -53.74 -32.18 9.49
C SER A 427 -54.12 -31.41 10.74
N GLY A 428 -54.32 -32.09 11.87
CA GLY A 428 -54.53 -31.43 13.16
C GLY A 428 -53.38 -30.48 13.50
N ARG A 429 -53.66 -29.36 14.19
CA ARG A 429 -52.59 -28.47 14.68
C ARG A 429 -51.68 -29.25 15.64
N GLY A 430 -50.37 -29.08 15.49
CA GLY A 430 -49.36 -29.84 16.24
C GLY A 430 -49.09 -31.24 15.70
N ALA A 431 -49.77 -31.68 14.62
CA ALA A 431 -49.48 -32.97 14.00
C ALA A 431 -48.04 -33.06 13.49
N ARG A 432 -47.50 -34.28 13.50
CA ARG A 432 -46.17 -34.59 12.99
C ARG A 432 -46.25 -34.88 11.49
N VAL A 433 -45.36 -34.26 10.74
CA VAL A 433 -45.14 -34.56 9.32
C VAL A 433 -43.81 -35.28 9.20
N LEU A 434 -43.86 -36.55 8.80
CA LEU A 434 -42.68 -37.35 8.52
C LEU A 434 -42.11 -36.91 7.18
N VAL A 435 -40.83 -36.51 7.17
CA VAL A 435 -40.10 -36.14 5.96
C VAL A 435 -38.84 -36.96 5.86
N ILE A 436 -38.66 -37.63 4.73
CA ILE A 436 -37.49 -38.45 4.42
C ILE A 436 -36.52 -37.62 3.57
N PHE A 437 -35.32 -37.36 4.09
CA PHE A 437 -34.26 -36.62 3.42
C PHE A 437 -33.29 -37.55 2.71
N ALA A 438 -32.78 -37.10 1.57
CA ALA A 438 -31.75 -37.79 0.80
C ALA A 438 -30.45 -37.93 1.61
N ALA A 439 -29.97 -39.16 1.80
CA ALA A 439 -28.69 -39.42 2.43
C ALA A 439 -27.52 -38.80 1.65
N ASP A 440 -26.54 -38.27 2.38
CA ASP A 440 -25.29 -37.78 1.80
C ASP A 440 -24.45 -38.95 1.29
N VAL A 441 -24.04 -38.90 0.03
CA VAL A 441 -23.13 -39.89 -0.55
C VAL A 441 -21.75 -39.62 0.03
N LYS A 442 -21.42 -40.26 1.15
CA LYS A 442 -20.02 -40.35 1.59
C LYS A 442 -19.22 -41.00 0.45
N LYS A 443 -18.34 -40.22 -0.18
CA LYS A 443 -17.20 -40.78 -0.92
C LYS A 443 -16.36 -41.53 0.10
N GLU A 444 -16.36 -42.86 0.00
CA GLU A 444 -15.26 -43.64 0.55
C GLU A 444 -13.99 -43.21 -0.19
N THR A 445 -13.09 -42.56 0.54
CA THR A 445 -11.67 -42.43 0.22
C THR A 445 -10.89 -43.12 1.31
#